data_AF-A0A5S3R0T8-F1
#
_entry.id   AF-A0A5S3R0T8-F1
#
_cell.length_a   1.000
_cell.length_b   1.000
_cell.length_c   1.000
_cell.angle_alpha   90.00
_cell.angle_beta   90.00
_cell.angle_gamma   90.00
#
_symmetry.space_group_name_H-M   'P 1'
#
loop_
_entity.id
_entity.type
_entity.pdbx_description
1 polymer ?
#
loop_
_entity_poly.entity_id
_entity_poly.type
_entity_poly.pdbx_seq_one_letter_code
_entity_poly.pdbx_strand_id
1 'polypeptide(L)' 'MLDQVSIEGTEFDEWETTRALRDAYLRATDWMALKYQEMDGQVPQSLKDYRQALRDLPQSFESPDQVVWPVKPEL' A
#
# COMPACT_ATOMS: atom_id res chain seq x y z
N MET A 1 19.20 3.95 -43.39
CA MET A 1 18.18 4.56 -42.52
C MET A 1 17.07 3.53 -42.38
N LEU A 2 17.21 2.62 -41.42
CA LEU A 2 16.13 1.70 -41.06
C LEU A 2 15.56 2.29 -39.78
N ASP A 3 14.33 2.81 -39.88
CA ASP A 3 13.54 3.23 -38.72
C ASP A 3 13.41 2.01 -37.81
N GLN A 4 14.07 2.08 -36.66
CA GLN A 4 13.84 1.13 -35.60
C GLN A 4 12.41 1.34 -35.12
N VAL A 5 11.56 0.36 -35.40
CA VAL A 5 10.31 0.18 -34.67
C VAL A 5 10.68 0.05 -33.20
N SER A 6 10.48 1.13 -32.43
CA SER A 6 10.46 1.06 -30.97
C SER A 6 9.32 0.13 -30.59
N ILE A 7 9.67 -1.11 -30.30
CA ILE A 7 8.82 -1.98 -29.49
C ILE A 7 8.91 -1.36 -28.10
N GLU A 8 7.96 -0.49 -27.76
CA GLU A 8 7.73 -0.08 -26.37
C GLU A 8 7.39 -1.34 -25.59
N GLY A 9 8.43 -1.96 -25.03
CA GLY A 9 8.30 -3.09 -24.13
C GLY A 9 7.44 -2.65 -22.95
N THR A 10 6.54 -3.54 -22.55
CA THR A 10 5.73 -3.44 -21.34
C THR A 10 6.63 -3.27 -20.12
N GLU A 11 7.01 -2.04 -19.78
CA GLU A 11 7.52 -1.73 -18.44
C GLU A 11 6.33 -1.88 -17.48
N PHE A 12 6.38 -2.91 -16.63
CA PHE A 12 5.48 -2.96 -15.48
C PHE A 12 5.83 -1.77 -14.59
N ASP A 13 4.88 -0.86 -14.38
CA ASP A 13 5.06 0.22 -13.41
C ASP A 13 5.12 -0.40 -12.00
N GLU A 14 6.30 -0.54 -11.45
CA GLU A 14 6.51 -1.08 -10.09
C GLU A 14 5.80 -0.23 -9.04
N TRP A 15 5.56 1.06 -9.30
CA TRP A 15 4.70 1.89 -8.46
C TRP A 15 3.23 1.51 -8.57
N GLU A 16 2.75 1.09 -9.73
CA GLU A 16 1.41 0.55 -9.87
C GLU A 16 1.24 -0.70 -9.00
N THR A 17 2.21 -1.61 -9.05
CA THR A 17 2.22 -2.81 -8.20
C THR A 17 2.23 -2.44 -6.72
N THR A 18 3.09 -1.51 -6.32
CA THR A 18 3.17 -1.02 -4.93
C THR A 18 1.85 -0.41 -4.46
N ARG A 19 1.21 0.42 -5.29
CA ARG A 19 -0.10 1.02 -4.96
C ARG A 19 -1.19 -0.04 -4.85
N ALA A 20 -1.20 -1.04 -5.72
CA ALA A 20 -2.14 -2.15 -5.67
C ALA A 20 -1.99 -2.98 -4.37
N LEU A 21 -0.75 -3.28 -3.96
CA LEU A 21 -0.46 -3.98 -2.70
C LEU A 21 -0.88 -3.16 -1.47
N ARG A 22 -0.57 -1.86 -1.45
CA ARG A 22 -1.03 -0.93 -0.41
C ARG A 22 -2.56 -0.97 -0.27
N ASP A 23 -3.27 -0.88 -1.40
CA ASP A 23 -4.73 -0.88 -1.41
C ASP A 23 -5.30 -2.23 -0.97
N ALA A 24 -4.62 -3.35 -1.27
CA ALA A 24 -4.98 -4.66 -0.73
C ALA A 24 -4.82 -4.72 0.80
N TYR A 25 -3.73 -4.20 1.37
CA TYR A 25 -3.52 -4.19 2.81
C TYR A 25 -4.47 -3.24 3.57
N LEU A 26 -4.82 -2.10 2.98
CA LEU A 26 -5.86 -1.22 3.50
C LEU A 26 -7.21 -1.95 3.52
N ARG A 27 -7.63 -2.55 2.39
CA ARG A 27 -8.89 -3.31 2.33
C ARG A 27 -8.95 -4.47 3.30
N ALA A 28 -7.85 -5.21 3.45
CA ALA A 28 -7.75 -6.33 4.38
C ALA A 28 -7.94 -5.94 5.86
N THR A 29 -7.83 -4.65 6.18
CA THR A 29 -8.02 -4.10 7.53
C THR A 29 -9.28 -3.24 7.70
N ASP A 30 -10.06 -3.01 6.64
CA ASP A 30 -11.28 -2.18 6.72
C ASP A 30 -12.33 -2.78 7.67
N TRP A 31 -12.53 -4.10 7.59
CA TRP A 31 -13.47 -4.80 8.49
C TRP A 31 -13.04 -4.70 9.96
N MET A 32 -11.74 -4.65 10.25
CA MET A 32 -11.22 -4.53 11.61
C MET A 32 -11.56 -3.15 12.17
N ALA A 33 -11.35 -2.10 11.38
CA ALA A 33 -11.71 -0.74 11.79
C ALA A 33 -13.20 -0.62 12.10
N LEU A 34 -14.07 -1.20 11.27
CA LEU A 34 -15.51 -1.25 11.54
C LEU A 34 -15.82 -2.03 12.84
N LYS A 35 -15.26 -3.24 12.99
CA LYS A 35 -15.44 -4.09 14.18
C LYS A 35 -15.11 -3.34 15.47
N TYR A 36 -13.94 -2.72 15.57
CA TYR A 36 -13.55 -2.01 16.80
C TYR A 36 -14.34 -0.73 17.02
N GLN A 37 -14.74 -0.05 15.95
CA GLN A 37 -15.62 1.10 16.07
C GLN A 37 -17.00 0.69 16.63
N GLU A 38 -17.52 -0.46 16.24
CA GLU A 38 -18.79 -1.00 16.75
C GLU A 38 -18.68 -1.59 18.17
N MET A 39 -17.58 -2.31 18.47
CA MET A 39 -17.39 -2.98 19.76
C MET A 39 -16.95 -2.04 20.87
N ASP A 40 -15.95 -1.20 20.60
CA ASP A 40 -15.25 -0.39 21.61
C ASP A 40 -15.45 1.11 21.42
N GLY A 41 -16.20 1.52 20.39
CA GLY A 41 -16.41 2.93 20.04
C GLY A 41 -15.16 3.63 19.47
N GLN A 42 -14.05 2.90 19.31
CA GLN A 42 -12.78 3.45 18.84
C GLN A 42 -11.94 2.41 18.12
N VAL A 43 -11.25 2.83 17.06
CA VAL A 43 -10.25 2.02 16.37
C VAL A 43 -8.93 2.01 17.18
N PRO A 44 -8.29 0.85 17.42
CA PRO A 44 -7.01 0.75 18.11
C PRO A 44 -5.95 1.64 17.45
N GLN A 45 -5.13 2.31 18.26
CA GLN A 45 -4.12 3.24 17.76
C GLN A 45 -3.12 2.52 16.84
N SER A 46 -2.70 1.31 17.20
CA SER A 46 -1.81 0.49 16.36
C SER A 46 -2.40 0.18 14.98
N LEU A 47 -3.73 0.01 14.86
CA LEU A 47 -4.39 -0.16 13.57
C LEU A 47 -4.38 1.13 12.74
N LYS A 48 -4.58 2.28 13.41
CA LYS A 48 -4.51 3.60 12.75
C LYS A 48 -3.10 3.86 12.23
N ASP A 49 -2.09 3.63 13.07
CA ASP A 49 -0.67 3.84 12.74
C ASP A 49 -0.25 2.94 11.57
N TYR A 50 -0.61 1.66 11.62
CA TYR A 50 -0.37 0.73 10.51
C TYR A 50 -0.99 1.22 9.20
N ARG A 51 -2.26 1.63 9.22
CA ARG A 51 -2.96 2.13 8.02
C ARG A 51 -2.40 3.46 7.53
N GLN A 52 -1.87 4.31 8.43
CA GLN A 52 -1.21 5.54 8.05
C GLN A 52 0.12 5.26 7.36
N ALA A 53 0.96 4.40 7.96
CA ALA A 53 2.24 3.99 7.38
C ALA A 53 2.08 3.41 5.96
N LEU A 54 1.01 2.62 5.72
CA LEU A 54 0.69 2.14 4.37
C LEU A 54 0.41 3.28 3.38
N ARG A 55 -0.33 4.32 3.78
CA ARG A 55 -0.64 5.45 2.89
C ARG A 55 0.58 6.29 2.57
N ASP A 56 1.52 6.35 3.50
CA ASP A 56 2.74 7.15 3.36
C ASP A 56 3.77 6.48 2.43
N LEU A 57 3.65 5.18 2.12
CA LEU A 57 4.62 4.44 1.29
C LEU A 57 4.94 5.14 -0.04
N PRO A 58 4.00 5.47 -0.93
CA PRO A 58 4.36 6.01 -2.24
C PRO A 58 4.91 7.44 -2.21
N GLN A 59 4.93 8.10 -1.05
CA GLN A 59 5.49 9.44 -0.87
C GLN A 59 6.80 9.42 -0.09
N SER A 60 7.11 8.32 0.60
CA SER A 60 8.25 8.20 1.51
C SER A 60 9.48 7.56 0.89
N PHE A 61 9.37 7.02 -0.33
CA PHE A 61 10.46 6.32 -1.02
C PHE A 61 10.68 6.91 -2.40
N GLU A 62 11.95 6.99 -2.82
CA GLU A 62 12.34 7.48 -4.14
C GLU A 62 12.08 6.44 -5.24
N SER A 63 12.00 5.17 -4.86
CA SER A 63 11.82 4.03 -5.76
C SER A 63 11.02 2.89 -5.09
N PRO A 64 10.28 2.09 -5.85
CA PRO A 64 9.37 1.08 -5.32
C PRO A 64 10.08 -0.16 -4.75
N ASP A 65 11.29 -0.46 -5.19
CA ASP A 65 12.16 -1.53 -4.66
C ASP A 65 12.69 -1.22 -3.24
N GLN A 66 12.73 0.05 -2.85
CA GLN A 66 13.12 0.50 -1.52
C GLN A 66 11.98 0.45 -0.49
N VAL A 67 10.74 0.18 -0.92
CA VAL A 67 9.56 0.24 -0.05
C VAL A 67 9.67 -0.77 1.09
N VAL A 68 9.65 -0.25 2.31
CA VAL A 68 9.60 -1.05 3.54
C VAL A 68 8.15 -1.11 4.04
N TRP A 69 7.57 -2.30 4.02
CA TRP A 69 6.18 -2.52 4.44
C TRP A 69 6.04 -2.52 5.96
N PRO A 70 5.03 -1.82 6.54
CA PRO A 70 4.78 -1.87 7.97
C PRO A 70 4.30 -3.27 8.38
N VAL A 71 4.63 -3.68 9.61
CA VAL A 71 4.16 -4.94 10.18
C VAL A 71 2.71 -4.77 10.65
N LYS A 72 1.84 -5.69 10.24
CA LYS A 72 0.44 -5.69 10.69
C LYS A 72 0.40 -5.92 12.21
N PRO A 73 -0.34 -5.09 12.97
CA PRO A 73 -0.46 -5.27 14.42
C PRO A 73 -1.31 -6.50 14.77
N GLU A 74 -0.98 -7.12 15.89
CA GLU A 74 -1.84 -8.09 16.57
C GLU A 74 -2.89 -7.31 17.39
N LEU A 75 -4.17 -7.59 17.17
CA LEU A 75 -5.32 -6.81 17.63
C LEU A 75 -6.42 -7.71 18.20
#